data_AF-A0A1F7QJV8-F1
#
_entry.id   AF-A0A1F7QJV8-F1
#
_cell.length_a   1.000
_cell.length_b   1.000
_cell.length_c   1.000
_cell.angle_alpha   90.00
_cell.angle_beta   90.00
_cell.angle_gamma   90.00
#
_symmetry.space_group_name_H-M   'P 1'
#
loop_
_entity.id
_entity.type
_entity.pdbx_description
1 polymer ?
#
loop_
_entity_poly.entity_id
_entity_poly.type
_entity_poly.pdbx_seq_one_letter_code
_entity_poly.pdbx_strand_id
1 'polypeptide(L)'
;MEMWALVLTLGSLLGATAAFVWLATRLGEQKPAGDSQNAITELANKESEHIFSDEFREELRNRGRLHFEKIISENAMFLQQDLRMTATQVNQFMKDQITKTLKEEFAKYEQSIADAKQLATEALNKTQVAIEQQHQILSEQLQAQVAEEKQRLVARFEENMSDIVNHYVLSAIGNQIDLSDQLEFIIGSLEANKQAIVEDIKNGA
;
A
#
# COMPACT_ATOMS: atom_id res chain seq x y z
N MET A 1 29.88 129.59 -62.21
CA MET A 1 30.27 128.25 -61.72
C MET A 1 29.02 127.54 -61.21
N GLU A 2 28.12 127.07 -62.09
CA GLU A 2 26.82 126.49 -61.66
C GLU A 2 26.38 125.25 -62.48
N MET A 3 26.96 125.00 -63.67
CA MET A 3 26.56 123.88 -64.54
C MET A 3 27.14 122.51 -64.13
N TRP A 4 28.37 122.47 -63.61
CA TRP A 4 29.03 121.22 -63.22
C TRP A 4 28.48 120.61 -61.92
N ALA A 5 28.03 121.46 -60.99
CA ALA A 5 27.44 121.01 -59.74
C ALA A 5 26.07 120.33 -59.96
N LEU A 6 25.26 120.84 -60.89
CA LEU A 6 23.96 120.26 -61.25
C LEU A 6 24.09 118.89 -61.93
N VAL A 7 25.12 118.67 -62.76
CA VAL A 7 25.35 117.37 -63.40
C VAL A 7 25.76 116.30 -62.38
N LEU A 8 26.57 116.67 -61.39
CA LEU A 8 26.99 115.75 -60.32
C LEU A 8 25.85 115.37 -59.38
N THR A 9 24.95 116.30 -59.04
CA THR A 9 23.79 116.01 -58.17
C THR A 9 22.72 115.20 -58.88
N LEU A 10 22.44 115.46 -60.17
CA LEU A 10 21.53 114.61 -60.96
C LEU A 10 22.11 113.21 -61.16
N GLY A 11 23.42 113.10 -61.40
CA GLY A 11 24.09 111.81 -61.58
C GLY A 11 24.05 110.93 -60.33
N SER A 12 24.26 111.51 -59.14
CA SER A 12 24.21 110.74 -57.89
C SER A 12 22.79 110.30 -57.53
N LEU A 13 21.79 111.14 -57.82
CA LEU A 13 20.38 110.81 -57.57
C LEU A 13 19.90 109.66 -58.47
N LEU A 14 20.29 109.67 -59.75
CA LEU A 14 20.00 108.57 -60.69
C LEU A 14 20.74 107.28 -60.32
N GLY A 15 21.98 107.37 -59.84
CA GLY A 15 22.73 106.21 -59.35
C GLY A 15 22.08 105.58 -58.12
N ALA A 16 21.62 106.40 -57.18
CA ALA A 16 20.95 105.91 -55.97
C ALA A 16 19.60 105.24 -56.26
N THR A 17 18.80 105.79 -57.18
CA THR A 17 17.53 105.17 -57.57
C THR A 17 17.73 103.88 -58.35
N ALA A 18 18.72 103.80 -59.24
CA ALA A 18 19.06 102.58 -59.96
C ALA A 18 19.56 101.47 -59.00
N ALA A 19 20.39 101.83 -58.00
CA ALA A 19 20.85 100.90 -56.98
C ALA A 19 19.67 100.38 -56.11
N PHE A 20 18.72 101.24 -55.78
CA PHE A 20 17.54 100.86 -55.00
C PHE A 20 16.59 99.94 -55.78
N VAL A 21 16.36 100.22 -57.06
CA VAL A 21 15.56 99.35 -57.95
C VAL A 21 16.25 98.00 -58.13
N TRP A 22 17.58 97.97 -58.30
CA TRP A 22 18.33 96.71 -58.40
C TRP A 22 18.29 95.88 -57.12
N LEU A 23 18.36 96.54 -55.95
CA LEU A 23 18.23 95.87 -54.66
C LEU A 23 16.81 95.32 -54.45
N ALA A 24 15.78 96.09 -54.84
CA ALA A 24 14.38 95.68 -54.73
C ALA A 24 14.03 94.51 -55.65
N THR A 25 14.57 94.47 -56.88
CA THR A 25 14.36 93.33 -57.78
C THR A 25 15.12 92.09 -57.33
N ARG A 26 16.27 92.24 -56.66
CA ARG A 26 17.05 91.10 -56.16
C ARG A 26 16.52 90.49 -54.86
N LEU A 27 15.85 91.27 -54.02
CA LEU A 27 15.21 90.75 -52.78
C LEU A 27 13.85 90.09 -53.02
N GLY A 28 13.26 90.22 -54.21
CA GLY A 28 11.95 89.66 -54.57
C GLY A 28 11.94 88.17 -54.97
N GLU A 29 13.09 87.53 -55.18
CA GLU A 29 13.18 86.12 -55.56
C GLU A 29 13.37 85.21 -54.32
N GLN A 30 12.35 85.12 -53.46
CA GLN A 30 12.19 83.94 -52.62
C GLN A 30 11.61 82.82 -53.48
N LYS A 31 12.46 81.87 -53.90
CA LYS A 31 12.03 80.59 -54.47
C LYS A 31 11.04 79.91 -53.52
N PRO A 32 9.92 79.35 -54.01
CA PRO A 32 8.97 78.64 -53.15
C PRO A 32 9.66 77.42 -52.52
N ALA A 33 9.47 77.25 -51.22
CA ALA A 33 9.99 76.15 -50.40
C ALA A 33 9.30 74.79 -50.69
N GLY A 34 9.10 74.44 -51.97
CA GLY A 34 8.42 73.22 -52.41
C GLY A 34 9.33 72.05 -52.77
N ASP A 35 10.62 72.30 -53.02
CA ASP A 35 11.56 71.28 -53.56
C ASP A 35 12.42 70.61 -52.46
N SER A 36 12.68 71.33 -51.36
CA SER A 36 13.45 70.81 -50.22
C SER A 36 12.70 69.75 -49.43
N GLN A 37 11.36 69.85 -49.34
CA GLN A 37 10.54 68.85 -48.65
C GLN A 37 10.53 67.51 -49.38
N ASN A 38 10.48 67.52 -50.73
CA ASN A 38 10.55 66.30 -51.52
C ASN A 38 11.94 65.68 -51.47
N ALA A 39 13.02 66.49 -51.53
CA ALA A 39 14.39 66.00 -51.43
C ALA A 39 14.72 65.40 -50.05
N ILE A 40 14.25 66.02 -48.96
CA ILE A 40 14.41 65.47 -47.59
C ILE A 40 13.59 64.19 -47.41
N THR A 41 12.37 64.14 -47.97
CA THR A 41 11.53 62.93 -47.92
C THR A 41 12.13 61.79 -48.74
N GLU A 42 12.72 62.09 -49.90
CA GLU A 42 13.38 61.10 -50.75
C GLU A 42 14.68 60.55 -50.12
N LEU A 43 15.49 61.42 -49.48
CA LEU A 43 16.66 61.01 -48.71
C LEU A 43 16.27 60.18 -47.48
N ALA A 44 15.23 60.57 -46.74
CA ALA A 44 14.73 59.80 -45.61
C ALA A 44 14.16 58.43 -46.02
N ASN A 45 13.47 58.35 -47.16
CA ASN A 45 13.00 57.07 -47.71
C ASN A 45 14.17 56.16 -48.11
N LYS A 46 15.18 56.71 -48.79
CA LYS A 46 16.38 55.97 -49.22
C LYS A 46 17.22 55.47 -48.04
N GLU A 47 17.30 56.25 -46.97
CA GLU A 47 18.02 55.88 -45.75
C GLU A 47 17.23 54.88 -44.88
N SER A 48 15.90 55.01 -44.82
CA SER A 48 15.00 54.02 -44.21
C SER A 48 15.09 52.65 -44.89
N GLU A 49 15.18 52.64 -46.23
CA GLU A 49 15.36 51.40 -47.02
C GLU A 49 16.70 50.71 -46.73
N HIS A 50 17.76 51.47 -46.45
CA HIS A 50 19.07 50.92 -46.08
C HIS A 50 19.15 50.46 -44.60
N ILE A 51 18.41 51.10 -43.68
CA ILE A 51 18.35 50.70 -42.26
C ILE A 51 17.68 49.33 -42.13
N PHE A 52 16.79 48.98 -43.06
CA PHE A 52 16.20 47.66 -43.20
C PHE A 52 16.69 46.94 -44.46
N SER A 53 17.99 47.00 -44.73
CA SER A 53 18.61 46.25 -45.82
C SER A 53 18.28 44.75 -45.71
N ASP A 54 18.29 44.07 -46.85
CA ASP A 54 18.09 42.61 -46.88
C ASP A 54 19.14 41.89 -46.00
N GLU A 55 20.35 42.44 -45.87
CA GLU A 55 21.40 41.95 -44.97
C GLU A 55 21.02 42.07 -43.49
N PHE A 56 20.47 43.21 -43.04
CA PHE A 56 19.98 43.36 -41.66
C PHE A 56 18.80 42.42 -41.37
N ARG A 57 17.91 42.22 -42.34
CA ARG A 57 16.78 41.27 -42.22
C ARG A 57 17.28 39.83 -42.13
N GLU A 58 18.30 39.46 -42.90
CA GLU A 58 18.93 38.15 -42.83
C GLU A 58 19.66 37.93 -41.50
N GLU A 59 20.39 38.94 -40.99
CA GLU A 59 21.04 38.85 -39.68
C GLU A 59 20.01 38.75 -38.56
N LEU A 60 18.94 39.54 -38.59
CA LEU A 60 17.84 39.46 -37.62
C LEU A 60 17.18 38.07 -37.68
N ARG A 61 16.95 37.52 -38.88
CA ARG A 61 16.40 36.17 -39.04
C ARG A 61 17.34 35.10 -38.51
N ASN A 62 18.64 35.22 -38.78
CA ASN A 62 19.65 34.29 -38.30
C ASN A 62 19.79 34.35 -36.77
N ARG A 63 19.84 35.55 -36.20
CA ARG A 63 19.90 35.78 -34.75
C ARG A 63 18.61 35.28 -34.07
N GLY A 64 17.46 35.54 -34.68
CA GLY A 64 16.18 35.01 -34.24
C GLY A 64 16.19 33.48 -34.22
N ARG A 65 16.59 32.83 -35.31
CA ARG A 65 16.74 31.37 -35.40
C ARG A 65 17.66 30.83 -34.30
N LEU A 66 18.85 31.43 -34.12
CA LEU A 66 19.80 31.02 -33.10
C LEU A 66 19.23 31.16 -31.68
N HIS A 67 18.52 32.26 -31.39
CA HIS A 67 17.86 32.43 -30.10
C HIS A 67 16.73 31.42 -29.89
N PHE A 68 15.92 31.15 -30.92
CA PHE A 68 14.86 30.13 -30.84
C PHE A 68 15.45 28.73 -30.62
N GLU A 69 16.47 28.34 -31.37
CA GLU A 69 17.17 27.06 -31.19
C GLU A 69 17.75 26.93 -29.78
N LYS A 70 18.39 27.99 -29.28
CA LYS A 70 18.90 28.04 -27.91
C LYS A 70 17.79 27.86 -26.88
N ILE A 71 16.70 28.60 -26.99
CA ILE A 71 15.56 28.51 -26.06
C ILE A 71 14.91 27.12 -26.10
N ILE A 72 14.74 26.54 -27.29
CA ILE A 72 14.20 25.18 -27.43
C ILE A 72 15.13 24.15 -26.78
N SER A 73 16.44 24.27 -27.00
CA SER A 73 17.43 23.37 -26.40
C SER A 73 17.46 23.50 -24.87
N GLU A 74 17.41 24.73 -24.34
CA GLU A 74 17.38 24.99 -22.90
C GLU A 74 16.09 24.44 -22.27
N ASN A 75 14.93 24.68 -22.90
CA ASN A 75 13.65 24.16 -22.42
C ASN A 75 13.58 22.62 -22.48
N ALA A 76 14.10 22.00 -23.53
CA ALA A 76 14.19 20.55 -23.63
C ALA A 76 15.10 19.96 -22.55
N MET A 77 16.23 20.62 -22.25
CA MET A 77 17.12 20.25 -21.17
C MET A 77 16.41 20.35 -19.80
N PHE A 78 15.70 21.44 -19.52
CA PHE A 78 14.96 21.60 -18.27
C PHE A 78 13.85 20.57 -18.12
N LEU A 79 13.08 20.32 -19.18
CA LEU A 79 12.04 19.30 -19.17
C LEU A 79 12.63 17.90 -18.91
N GLN A 80 13.74 17.55 -19.57
CA GLN A 80 14.41 16.27 -19.35
C GLN A 80 14.93 16.15 -17.92
N GLN A 81 15.51 17.22 -17.36
CA GLN A 81 15.95 17.24 -15.98
C GLN A 81 14.78 17.04 -15.02
N ASP A 82 13.67 17.76 -15.23
CA ASP A 82 12.48 17.68 -14.39
C ASP A 82 11.84 16.29 -14.44
N LEU A 83 11.74 15.70 -15.64
CA LEU A 83 11.26 14.32 -15.81
C LEU A 83 12.16 13.32 -15.08
N ARG A 84 13.49 13.48 -15.13
CA ARG A 84 14.43 12.61 -14.39
C ARG A 84 14.30 12.77 -12.88
N MET A 85 14.14 14.01 -12.39
CA MET A 85 13.94 14.29 -10.97
C MET A 85 12.62 13.71 -10.49
N THR A 86 11.53 13.95 -11.21
CA THR A 86 10.21 13.41 -10.92
C THR A 86 10.22 11.89 -10.92
N ALA A 87 10.84 11.24 -11.92
CA ALA A 87 10.97 9.79 -11.96
C ALA A 87 11.73 9.24 -10.75
N THR A 88 12.79 9.92 -10.30
CA THR A 88 13.57 9.54 -9.12
C THR A 88 12.74 9.68 -7.85
N GLN A 89 12.02 10.80 -7.69
CA GLN A 89 11.17 11.05 -6.53
C GLN A 89 10.02 10.04 -6.45
N VAL A 90 9.35 9.74 -7.57
CA VAL A 90 8.29 8.73 -7.63
C VAL A 90 8.83 7.36 -7.27
N ASN A 91 10.01 6.98 -7.79
CA ASN A 91 10.63 5.70 -7.45
C ASN A 91 10.93 5.59 -5.94
N GLN A 92 11.49 6.64 -5.35
CA GLN A 92 11.80 6.69 -3.94
C GLN A 92 10.54 6.63 -3.08
N PHE A 93 9.54 7.45 -3.41
CA PHE A 93 8.24 7.46 -2.73
C PHE A 93 7.57 6.08 -2.79
N MET A 94 7.58 5.43 -3.95
CA MET A 94 7.03 4.08 -4.09
C MET A 94 7.76 3.08 -3.21
N LYS A 95 9.11 3.10 -3.18
CA LYS A 95 9.90 2.20 -2.31
C LYS A 95 9.58 2.41 -0.83
N ASP A 96 9.49 3.66 -0.40
CA ASP A 96 9.21 4.00 0.99
C ASP A 96 7.79 3.58 1.38
N GLN A 97 6.81 3.86 0.51
CA GLN A 97 5.42 3.47 0.74
C GLN A 97 5.23 1.96 0.74
N ILE A 98 5.82 1.24 -0.22
CA ILE A 98 5.78 -0.24 -0.26
C ILE A 98 6.42 -0.81 1.01
N THR A 99 7.57 -0.29 1.42
CA THR A 99 8.26 -0.75 2.64
C THR A 99 7.41 -0.49 3.87
N LYS A 100 6.79 0.69 3.97
CA LYS A 100 5.91 1.04 5.09
C LYS A 100 4.70 0.12 5.14
N THR A 101 3.97 -0.02 4.03
CA THR A 101 2.78 -0.88 3.95
C THR A 101 3.15 -2.34 4.24
N LEU A 102 4.25 -2.87 3.70
CA LEU A 102 4.69 -4.22 4.00
C LEU A 102 4.98 -4.40 5.50
N LYS A 103 5.68 -3.46 6.14
CA LYS A 103 5.93 -3.52 7.59
C LYS A 103 4.65 -3.51 8.41
N GLU A 104 3.70 -2.65 8.05
CA GLU A 104 2.40 -2.57 8.72
C GLU A 104 1.61 -3.87 8.58
N GLU A 105 1.56 -4.44 7.38
CA GLU A 105 0.86 -5.71 7.13
C GLU A 105 1.57 -6.90 7.81
N PHE A 106 2.91 -6.95 7.81
CA PHE A 106 3.66 -7.97 8.55
C PHE A 106 3.41 -7.90 10.06
N ALA A 107 3.35 -6.69 10.64
CA ALA A 107 3.02 -6.53 12.05
C ALA A 107 1.59 -7.04 12.37
N LYS A 108 0.61 -6.75 11.50
CA LYS A 108 -0.75 -7.30 11.64
C LYS A 108 -0.76 -8.82 11.53
N TYR A 109 0.00 -9.39 10.58
CA TYR A 109 0.09 -10.85 10.44
C TYR A 109 0.75 -11.51 11.64
N GLU A 110 1.85 -10.94 12.16
CA GLU A 110 2.52 -11.42 13.36
C GLU A 110 1.56 -11.44 14.56
N GLN A 111 0.81 -10.35 14.76
CA GLN A 111 -0.22 -10.27 15.80
C GLN A 111 -1.32 -11.33 15.59
N SER A 112 -1.85 -11.45 14.37
CA SER A 112 -2.92 -12.42 14.07
C SER A 112 -2.46 -13.87 14.31
N ILE A 113 -1.21 -14.19 13.98
CA ILE A 113 -0.61 -15.50 14.23
C ILE A 113 -0.42 -15.74 15.73
N ALA A 114 0.02 -14.72 16.48
CA ALA A 114 0.17 -14.81 17.92
C ALA A 114 -1.20 -15.07 18.60
N ASP A 115 -2.23 -14.33 18.20
CA ASP A 115 -3.60 -14.49 18.69
C ASP A 115 -4.15 -15.89 18.36
N ALA A 116 -3.95 -16.35 17.11
CA ALA A 116 -4.37 -17.69 16.69
C ALA A 116 -3.65 -18.79 17.49
N LYS A 117 -2.36 -18.64 17.76
CA LYS A 117 -1.58 -19.56 18.59
C LYS A 117 -2.09 -19.58 20.03
N GLN A 118 -2.42 -18.42 20.59
CA GLN A 118 -2.99 -18.33 21.93
C GLN A 118 -4.35 -19.02 22.00
N LEU A 119 -5.24 -18.76 21.04
CA LEU A 119 -6.55 -19.41 20.93
C LEU A 119 -6.42 -20.93 20.80
N ALA A 120 -5.49 -21.42 19.96
CA ALA A 120 -5.24 -22.85 19.83
C ALA A 120 -4.74 -23.47 21.14
N THR A 121 -3.85 -22.77 21.86
CA THR A 121 -3.34 -23.23 23.16
C THR A 121 -4.45 -23.29 24.20
N GLU A 122 -5.32 -22.27 24.25
CA GLU A 122 -6.47 -22.25 25.14
C GLU A 122 -7.48 -23.36 24.82
N ALA A 123 -7.76 -23.58 23.53
CA ALA A 123 -8.63 -24.66 23.08
C ALA A 123 -8.06 -26.03 23.46
N LEU A 124 -6.77 -26.27 23.23
CA LEU A 124 -6.11 -27.52 23.63
C LEU A 124 -6.17 -27.74 25.14
N ASN A 125 -5.93 -26.71 25.94
CA ASN A 125 -6.06 -26.81 27.40
C ASN A 125 -7.49 -27.14 27.84
N LYS A 126 -8.51 -26.49 27.23
CA LYS A 126 -9.92 -26.81 27.50
C LYS A 126 -10.27 -28.24 27.11
N THR A 127 -9.79 -28.69 25.95
CA THR A 127 -9.98 -30.08 25.51
C THR A 127 -9.30 -31.07 26.45
N GLN A 128 -8.08 -30.79 26.91
CA GLN A 128 -7.39 -31.62 27.89
C GLN A 128 -8.19 -31.75 29.19
N VAL A 129 -8.71 -30.64 29.73
CA VAL A 129 -9.55 -30.65 30.93
C VAL A 129 -10.83 -31.44 30.71
N ALA A 130 -11.49 -31.26 29.57
CA ALA A 130 -12.72 -32.00 29.24
C ALA A 130 -12.46 -33.51 29.10
N ILE A 131 -11.36 -33.90 28.48
CA ILE A 131 -10.94 -35.31 28.37
C ILE A 131 -10.67 -35.90 29.75
N GLU A 132 -9.97 -35.18 30.62
CA GLU A 132 -9.66 -35.64 31.98
C GLU A 132 -10.96 -35.86 32.79
N GLN A 133 -11.89 -34.90 32.71
CA GLN A 133 -13.21 -35.04 33.34
C GLN A 133 -13.99 -36.24 32.80
N GLN A 134 -13.99 -36.43 31.48
CA GLN A 134 -14.68 -37.55 30.86
C GLN A 134 -14.04 -38.89 31.21
N HIS A 135 -12.71 -38.94 31.31
CA HIS A 135 -11.97 -40.12 31.75
C HIS A 135 -12.31 -40.47 33.20
N GLN A 136 -12.38 -39.49 34.09
CA GLN A 136 -12.77 -39.70 35.48
C GLN A 136 -14.19 -40.27 35.59
N ILE A 137 -15.15 -39.67 34.88
CA ILE A 137 -16.54 -40.15 34.85
C ILE A 137 -16.62 -41.58 34.30
N LEU A 138 -15.91 -41.86 33.21
CA LEU A 138 -15.89 -43.19 32.61
C LEU A 138 -15.27 -44.22 33.56
N SER A 139 -14.19 -43.87 34.26
CA SER A 139 -13.56 -44.72 35.25
C SER A 139 -14.51 -45.04 36.41
N GLU A 140 -15.22 -44.04 36.93
CA GLU A 140 -16.23 -44.23 37.99
C GLU A 140 -17.38 -45.11 37.53
N GLN A 141 -17.90 -44.88 36.31
CA GLN A 141 -18.95 -45.71 35.73
C GLN A 141 -18.50 -47.15 35.51
N LEU A 142 -17.28 -47.36 35.03
CA LEU A 142 -16.71 -48.69 34.84
C LEU A 142 -16.57 -49.42 36.17
N GLN A 143 -16.05 -48.75 37.21
CA GLN A 143 -15.94 -49.34 38.54
C GLN A 143 -17.31 -49.73 39.12
N ALA A 144 -18.31 -48.87 38.96
CA ALA A 144 -19.67 -49.15 39.39
C ALA A 144 -20.27 -50.37 38.65
N GLN A 145 -20.11 -50.45 37.33
CA GLN A 145 -20.58 -51.60 36.54
C GLN A 145 -19.87 -52.89 36.92
N VAL A 146 -18.55 -52.85 37.12
CA VAL A 146 -17.78 -54.03 37.56
C VAL A 146 -18.25 -54.49 38.94
N ALA A 147 -18.50 -53.57 39.87
CA ALA A 147 -19.04 -53.91 41.19
C ALA A 147 -20.45 -54.52 41.11
N GLU A 148 -21.31 -53.96 40.27
CA GLU A 148 -22.67 -54.47 40.04
C GLU A 148 -22.64 -55.87 39.42
N GLU A 149 -21.83 -56.09 38.39
CA GLU A 149 -21.67 -57.41 37.76
C GLU A 149 -21.05 -58.43 38.71
N LYS A 150 -20.05 -58.04 39.52
CA LYS A 150 -19.51 -58.91 40.58
C LYS A 150 -20.62 -59.32 41.54
N GLN A 151 -21.48 -58.38 41.95
CA GLN A 151 -22.59 -58.68 42.85
C GLN A 151 -23.63 -59.60 42.20
N ARG A 152 -23.95 -59.41 40.91
CA ARG A 152 -24.84 -60.30 40.15
C ARG A 152 -24.27 -61.72 40.01
N LEU A 153 -22.96 -61.84 39.73
CA LEU A 153 -22.29 -63.12 39.62
C LEU A 153 -22.28 -63.87 40.97
N VAL A 154 -21.97 -63.17 42.06
CA VAL A 154 -22.02 -63.73 43.41
C VAL A 154 -23.45 -64.16 43.76
N ALA A 155 -24.47 -63.35 43.46
CA ALA A 155 -25.87 -63.72 43.72
C ALA A 155 -26.31 -64.96 42.92
N ARG A 156 -25.89 -65.10 41.65
CA ARG A 156 -26.16 -66.31 40.87
C ARG A 156 -25.41 -67.52 41.40
N PHE A 157 -24.17 -67.34 41.83
CA PHE A 157 -23.41 -68.41 42.46
C PHE A 157 -24.08 -68.87 43.76
N GLU A 158 -24.55 -67.93 44.59
CA GLU A 158 -25.32 -68.20 45.79
C GLU A 158 -26.61 -68.98 45.51
N GLU A 159 -27.38 -68.57 44.50
CA GLU A 159 -28.63 -69.23 44.13
C GLU A 159 -28.38 -70.68 43.67
N ASN A 160 -27.32 -70.90 42.89
CA ASN A 160 -27.01 -72.21 42.30
C ASN A 160 -26.00 -73.03 43.12
N MET A 161 -25.64 -72.61 44.34
CA MET A 161 -24.52 -73.19 45.08
C MET A 161 -24.72 -74.69 45.39
N SER A 162 -25.93 -75.09 45.79
CA SER A 162 -26.25 -76.52 46.04
C SER A 162 -26.08 -77.36 44.77
N ASP A 163 -26.56 -76.89 43.62
CA ASP A 163 -26.45 -77.62 42.36
C ASP A 163 -25.02 -77.70 41.84
N ILE A 164 -24.26 -76.61 41.98
CA ILE A 164 -22.84 -76.55 41.61
C ILE A 164 -22.05 -77.55 42.46
N VAL A 165 -22.20 -77.51 43.79
CA VAL A 165 -21.47 -78.43 44.68
C VAL A 165 -21.90 -79.87 44.45
N ASN A 166 -23.20 -80.13 44.30
CA ASN A 166 -23.71 -81.46 43.99
C ASN A 166 -23.07 -82.02 42.70
N HIS A 167 -23.02 -81.23 41.62
CA HIS A 167 -22.39 -81.64 40.36
C HIS A 167 -20.90 -81.97 40.53
N TYR A 168 -20.14 -81.13 41.24
CA TYR A 168 -18.69 -81.36 41.44
C TYR A 168 -18.40 -82.53 42.39
N VAL A 169 -19.17 -82.73 43.46
CA VAL A 169 -19.00 -83.86 44.40
C VAL A 169 -19.33 -85.18 43.71
N LEU A 170 -20.43 -85.24 42.96
CA LEU A 170 -20.79 -86.42 42.18
C LEU A 170 -19.77 -86.71 41.06
N SER A 171 -19.24 -85.68 40.40
CA SER A 171 -18.21 -85.86 39.36
C SER A 171 -16.85 -86.30 39.93
N ALA A 172 -16.46 -85.77 41.10
CA ALA A 172 -15.20 -86.13 41.75
C ALA A 172 -15.21 -87.53 42.38
N ILE A 173 -16.37 -88.04 42.81
CA ILE A 173 -16.48 -89.30 43.55
C ILE A 173 -17.20 -90.42 42.76
N GLY A 174 -17.87 -90.06 41.67
CA GLY A 174 -18.77 -90.91 40.87
C GLY A 174 -18.16 -92.15 40.20
N ASN A 175 -16.93 -92.53 40.51
CA ASN A 175 -16.33 -93.77 40.04
C ASN A 175 -16.00 -94.80 41.14
N GLN A 176 -16.18 -94.53 42.44
CA GLN A 176 -15.73 -95.50 43.46
C GLN A 176 -16.54 -95.64 44.78
N ILE A 177 -17.41 -94.73 45.19
CA ILE A 177 -18.08 -94.81 46.52
C ILE A 177 -19.53 -94.26 46.46
N ASP A 178 -20.51 -95.04 46.95
CA ASP A 178 -21.91 -94.58 47.15
C ASP A 178 -22.00 -93.73 48.42
N LEU A 179 -22.16 -92.41 48.24
CA LEU A 179 -22.21 -91.40 49.29
C LEU A 179 -23.57 -90.69 49.35
N SER A 180 -24.62 -91.28 48.78
CA SER A 180 -25.94 -90.66 48.68
C SER A 180 -26.43 -90.11 50.04
N ASP A 181 -26.22 -90.85 51.13
CA ASP A 181 -26.61 -90.44 52.49
C ASP A 181 -25.68 -89.36 53.10
N GLN A 182 -24.42 -89.28 52.67
CA GLN A 182 -23.45 -88.28 53.17
C GLN A 182 -23.53 -86.97 52.38
N LEU A 183 -23.93 -87.03 51.10
CA LEU A 183 -24.18 -85.88 50.25
C LEU A 183 -25.27 -84.98 50.82
N GLU A 184 -26.35 -85.56 51.33
CA GLU A 184 -27.46 -84.80 51.92
C GLU A 184 -27.00 -84.04 53.19
N PHE A 185 -26.12 -84.65 54.00
CA PHE A 185 -25.50 -84.01 55.16
C PHE A 185 -24.51 -82.90 54.75
N ILE A 186 -23.73 -83.09 53.69
CA ILE A 186 -22.79 -82.10 53.15
C ILE A 186 -23.55 -80.90 52.58
N ILE A 187 -24.61 -81.14 51.79
CA ILE A 187 -25.47 -80.08 51.23
C ILE A 187 -26.14 -79.30 52.37
N GLY A 188 -26.70 -79.98 53.37
CA GLY A 188 -27.28 -79.32 54.54
C GLY A 188 -26.27 -78.49 55.34
N SER A 189 -25.02 -78.96 55.46
CA SER A 189 -23.94 -78.21 56.11
C SER A 189 -23.49 -77.00 55.27
N LEU A 190 -23.48 -77.11 53.94
CA LEU A 190 -23.15 -76.00 53.04
C LEU A 190 -24.26 -74.95 53.00
N GLU A 191 -25.53 -75.36 53.05
CA GLU A 191 -26.66 -74.45 53.18
C GLU A 191 -26.62 -73.71 54.52
N ALA A 192 -26.32 -74.41 55.61
CA ALA A 192 -26.19 -73.80 56.94
C ALA A 192 -25.02 -72.79 57.02
N ASN A 193 -23.93 -73.04 56.29
CA ASN A 193 -22.74 -72.18 56.25
C ASN A 193 -22.69 -71.22 55.05
N LYS A 194 -23.76 -71.15 54.25
CA LYS A 194 -23.84 -70.38 53.01
C LYS A 194 -23.44 -68.92 53.18
N GLN A 195 -23.87 -68.28 54.26
CA GLN A 195 -23.55 -66.87 54.54
C GLN A 195 -22.05 -66.65 54.77
N ALA A 196 -21.37 -67.56 55.47
CA ALA A 196 -19.93 -67.46 55.72
C ALA A 196 -19.12 -67.63 54.43
N ILE A 197 -19.49 -68.59 53.59
CA ILE A 197 -18.84 -68.84 52.28
C ILE A 197 -18.96 -67.61 51.37
N VAL A 198 -20.14 -66.99 51.35
CA VAL A 198 -20.39 -65.75 50.59
C VAL A 198 -19.52 -64.61 51.06
N GLU A 199 -19.35 -64.47 52.36
CA GLU A 199 -18.54 -63.42 52.96
C GLU A 199 -17.06 -63.60 52.61
N ASP A 200 -16.55 -64.83 52.64
CA ASP A 200 -15.20 -65.16 52.17
C ASP A 200 -14.99 -64.84 50.68
N ILE A 201 -15.94 -65.20 49.81
CA ILE A 201 -15.86 -64.89 48.37
C ILE A 201 -15.92 -63.38 48.09
N LYS A 202 -16.72 -62.63 48.85
CA LYS A 202 -16.78 -61.16 48.72
C LYS A 202 -15.46 -60.50 49.10
N ASN A 203 -14.80 -61.01 50.15
CA ASN A 203 -13.55 -60.51 50.70
C ASN A 203 -12.30 -61.00 49.96
N GLY A 204 -12.43 -61.97 49.05
CA GLY A 204 -11.37 -62.37 48.11
C GLY A 204 -10.29 -63.27 48.73
N ALA A 205 -10.68 -64.24 49.56
CA ALA A 205 -9.82 -65.35 49.95
C ALA A 205 -9.55 -66.33 48.78
#